data_AF-A0A7V9KHP2-F1
#
_entry.id   AF-A0A7V9KHP2-F1
#
_cell.length_a   1.000
_cell.length_b   1.000
_cell.length_c   1.000
_cell.angle_alpha   90.00
_cell.angle_beta   90.00
_cell.angle_gamma   90.00
#
_symmetry.space_group_name_H-M   'P 1'
#
loop_
_entity.id
_entity.type
_entity.pdbx_description
1 polymer ?
#
loop_
_entity_poly.entity_id
_entity_poly.type
_entity_poly.pdbx_seq_one_letter_code
_entity_poly.pdbx_strand_id
1 'polypeptide(L)'
;MQNVSKRFVSLAAALTILSVTAVGAVAQGDEGDEVSFRIPLPEECVVDPRDQADIDAVLAAGEHQLVLADGLPVPLGTRADGDTRFAVEETIYELVACLNAGNAARGATLFSDNGLRGFYGVPVDDTSAAEQAPAGTPTARPKEQWLLLRAVTDVSILDDGRAAAFVILNDPLLRGRAQTILFVFVNEGGAWLIDGTVGFSVVAPMATPTP
;
A
#
# COMPACT_ATOMS: atom_id res chain seq x y z
N MET A 1 -33.72 46.03 39.44
CA MET A 1 -33.64 47.46 39.10
C MET A 1 -32.72 47.56 37.88
N GLN A 2 -33.29 47.76 36.68
CA GLN A 2 -33.15 49.00 35.87
C GLN A 2 -31.70 49.29 35.48
N ASN A 3 -31.29 49.57 34.23
CA ASN A 3 -31.95 49.81 32.96
C ASN A 3 -30.81 50.05 31.92
N VAL A 4 -31.20 50.21 30.64
CA VAL A 4 -30.54 51.00 29.58
C VAL A 4 -29.68 50.25 28.55
N SER A 5 -30.39 49.88 27.49
CA SER A 5 -30.01 49.81 26.08
C SER A 5 -29.26 51.05 25.57
N LYS A 6 -28.25 50.88 24.69
CA LYS A 6 -27.92 51.88 23.66
C LYS A 6 -27.46 51.21 22.36
N ARG A 7 -28.26 51.46 21.33
CA ARG A 7 -27.99 51.27 19.89
C ARG A 7 -27.01 52.36 19.41
N PHE A 8 -26.07 52.00 18.55
CA PHE A 8 -25.38 52.90 17.60
C PHE A 8 -25.10 52.05 16.34
N VAL A 9 -25.89 52.16 15.27
CA VAL A 9 -25.82 53.16 14.17
C VAL A 9 -24.48 53.12 13.42
N SER A 10 -24.61 52.69 12.17
CA SER A 10 -23.61 52.50 11.12
C SER A 10 -22.74 53.72 10.81
N LEU A 11 -21.50 53.47 10.38
CA LEU A 11 -20.81 54.37 9.43
C LEU A 11 -20.22 53.52 8.29
N ALA A 12 -20.74 53.76 7.09
CA ALA A 12 -20.19 53.26 5.84
C ALA A 12 -18.97 54.10 5.45
N ALA A 13 -17.87 53.45 5.08
CA ALA A 13 -16.81 54.06 4.30
C ALA A 13 -16.44 53.06 3.19
N ALA A 14 -17.01 53.30 2.01
CA ALA A 14 -16.63 52.63 0.79
C ALA A 14 -15.24 53.12 0.37
N LEU A 15 -14.24 52.24 0.42
CA LEU A 15 -12.94 52.47 -0.18
C LEU A 15 -12.76 51.48 -1.33
N THR A 16 -13.09 51.95 -2.53
CA THR A 16 -12.92 51.24 -3.79
C THR A 16 -11.44 51.27 -4.17
N ILE A 17 -10.69 50.22 -3.83
CA ILE A 17 -9.32 50.03 -4.33
C ILE A 17 -9.41 49.28 -5.66
N LEU A 18 -9.19 50.03 -6.75
CA LEU A 18 -9.06 49.52 -8.10
C LEU A 18 -7.62 49.01 -8.30
N SER A 19 -7.38 47.73 -8.03
CA SER A 19 -6.09 47.08 -8.29
C SER A 19 -6.17 46.28 -9.59
N VAL A 20 -5.42 46.75 -10.59
CA VAL A 20 -5.19 46.08 -11.88
C VAL A 20 -4.47 44.76 -11.63
N THR A 21 -5.16 43.63 -11.73
CA THR A 21 -4.51 42.32 -11.77
C THR A 21 -3.97 42.10 -13.18
N ALA A 22 -2.66 42.29 -13.36
CA ALA A 22 -1.97 41.81 -14.54
C ALA A 22 -2.14 40.29 -14.61
N VAL A 23 -2.92 39.82 -15.58
CA VAL A 23 -3.04 38.40 -15.90
C VAL A 23 -1.74 37.99 -16.58
N GLY A 24 -0.73 37.68 -15.78
CA GLY A 24 0.44 36.95 -16.25
C GLY A 24 -0.03 35.56 -16.63
N ALA A 25 -0.13 35.28 -17.93
CA ALA A 25 -0.22 33.92 -18.43
C ALA A 25 1.10 33.22 -18.05
N VAL A 26 1.13 32.59 -16.88
CA VAL A 26 2.11 31.57 -16.59
C VAL A 26 1.82 30.44 -17.55
N ALA A 27 2.69 30.30 -18.55
CA ALA A 27 2.83 29.03 -19.24
C ALA A 27 3.20 28.02 -18.15
N GLN A 28 2.22 27.26 -17.68
CA GLN A 28 2.47 26.03 -16.95
C GLN A 28 3.14 25.14 -17.98
N GLY A 29 4.47 25.18 -18.00
CA GLY A 29 5.24 24.09 -18.56
C GLY A 29 4.70 22.86 -17.86
N ASP A 30 4.08 21.98 -18.63
CA ASP A 30 3.82 20.61 -18.25
C ASP A 30 5.20 19.98 -18.07
N GLU A 31 5.83 20.27 -16.91
CA GLU A 31 6.93 19.49 -16.36
C GLU A 31 6.29 18.14 -16.14
N GLY A 32 6.33 17.30 -17.19
CA GLY A 32 5.68 16.01 -17.18
C GLY A 32 6.04 15.33 -15.88
N ASP A 33 5.01 15.07 -15.07
CA ASP A 33 5.09 14.51 -13.73
C ASP A 33 6.17 13.43 -13.75
N GLU A 34 7.38 13.78 -13.30
CA GLU A 34 8.41 12.80 -13.08
C GLU A 34 7.84 12.00 -11.94
N VAL A 35 7.26 10.83 -12.25
CA VAL A 35 6.64 9.94 -11.28
C VAL A 35 7.70 9.68 -10.22
N SER A 36 7.64 10.46 -9.15
CA SER A 36 8.65 10.42 -8.11
C SER A 36 8.37 9.14 -7.37
N PHE A 37 9.10 8.09 -7.74
CA PHE A 37 8.99 6.81 -7.07
C PHE A 37 9.37 7.02 -5.61
N ARG A 38 8.37 7.00 -4.72
CA ARG A 38 8.63 7.03 -3.29
C ARG A 38 9.22 5.68 -2.92
N ILE A 39 10.41 5.70 -2.33
CA ILE A 39 11.05 4.52 -1.75
C ILE A 39 10.73 4.55 -0.26
N PRO A 40 9.85 3.66 0.25
CA PRO A 40 9.55 3.62 1.67
C PRO A 40 10.81 3.26 2.45
N LEU A 41 11.18 4.11 3.40
CA LEU A 41 12.41 4.00 4.17
C LEU A 41 12.25 2.98 5.30
N PRO A 42 13.31 2.26 5.69
CA PRO A 42 13.26 1.36 6.84
C PRO A 42 12.69 1.98 8.12
N GLU A 43 13.05 3.24 8.41
CA GLU A 43 12.58 3.99 9.59
C GLU A 43 11.09 4.37 9.55
N GLU A 44 10.42 4.24 8.40
CA GLU A 44 8.98 4.45 8.28
C GLU A 44 8.18 3.23 8.78
N CYS A 45 8.81 2.08 9.06
CA CYS A 45 8.15 0.93 9.69
C CYS A 45 7.92 1.20 11.18
N VAL A 46 6.75 1.74 11.51
CA VAL A 46 6.36 2.20 12.85
C VAL A 46 5.25 1.38 13.48
N VAL A 47 4.55 0.51 12.74
CA VAL A 47 3.51 -0.38 13.28
C VAL A 47 4.04 -1.32 14.35
N ASP A 48 3.29 -1.49 15.43
CA ASP A 48 3.70 -2.38 16.52
C ASP A 48 3.89 -3.82 16.02
N PRO A 49 4.91 -4.54 16.51
CA PRO A 49 5.18 -5.91 16.08
C PRO A 49 4.06 -6.84 16.56
N ARG A 50 3.69 -7.79 15.69
CA ARG A 50 2.82 -8.89 16.05
C ARG A 50 3.57 -9.84 17.00
N ASP A 51 2.86 -10.39 17.97
CA ASP A 51 3.46 -11.30 18.95
C ASP A 51 3.99 -12.57 18.26
N GLN A 52 5.19 -13.03 18.61
CA GLN A 52 5.80 -14.17 17.94
C GLN A 52 5.01 -15.46 18.17
N ALA A 53 4.45 -15.68 19.37
CA ALA A 53 3.67 -16.88 19.64
C ALA A 53 2.36 -16.89 18.84
N ASP A 54 1.78 -15.70 18.61
CA ASP A 54 0.63 -15.54 17.73
C ASP A 54 0.96 -15.84 16.26
N ILE A 55 2.09 -15.31 15.75
CA ILE A 55 2.58 -15.63 14.40
C ILE A 55 2.78 -17.15 14.25
N ASP A 56 3.47 -17.78 15.20
CA ASP A 56 3.73 -19.22 15.18
C ASP A 56 2.42 -20.03 15.20
N ALA A 57 1.43 -19.61 16.00
CA ALA A 57 0.13 -20.25 16.09
C ALA A 57 -0.64 -20.16 14.76
N VAL A 58 -0.64 -18.99 14.12
CA VAL A 58 -1.29 -18.79 12.83
C VAL A 58 -0.62 -19.64 11.74
N LEU A 59 0.72 -19.65 11.67
CA LEU A 59 1.44 -20.44 10.67
C LEU A 59 1.29 -21.96 10.90
N ALA A 60 1.19 -22.40 12.16
CA ALA A 60 0.93 -23.81 12.49
C ALA A 60 -0.45 -24.32 12.01
N ALA A 61 -1.40 -23.42 11.72
CA ALA A 61 -2.69 -23.78 11.14
C ALA A 61 -2.61 -24.18 9.65
N GLY A 62 -1.43 -24.05 9.03
CA GLY A 62 -1.16 -24.46 7.65
C GLY A 62 -1.42 -23.37 6.62
N GLU A 63 -0.92 -23.61 5.41
CA GLU A 63 -1.01 -22.69 4.28
C GLU A 63 -2.46 -22.27 3.97
N HIS A 64 -2.61 -21.03 3.53
CA HIS A 64 -3.87 -20.53 2.98
C HIS A 64 -3.67 -20.04 1.56
N GLN A 65 -4.41 -20.61 0.62
CA GLN A 65 -4.46 -20.07 -0.73
C GLN A 65 -5.64 -19.13 -0.85
N LEU A 66 -5.37 -17.90 -1.29
CA LEU A 66 -6.41 -16.96 -1.67
C LEU A 66 -7.26 -17.56 -2.79
N VAL A 67 -8.55 -17.71 -2.54
CA VAL A 67 -9.52 -18.13 -3.55
C VAL A 67 -10.25 -16.90 -4.07
N LEU A 68 -10.06 -16.63 -5.36
CA LEU A 68 -10.89 -15.69 -6.11
C LEU A 68 -11.98 -16.51 -6.81
N ALA A 69 -13.24 -16.07 -6.71
CA ALA A 69 -14.33 -16.68 -7.46
C ALA A 69 -13.98 -16.74 -8.96
N ASP A 70 -14.36 -17.82 -9.67
CA ASP A 70 -14.05 -18.14 -11.08
C ASP A 70 -13.38 -17.03 -11.94
N GLY A 71 -12.07 -16.81 -11.70
CA GLY A 71 -11.25 -15.81 -12.42
C GLY A 71 -11.31 -14.38 -11.84
N LEU A 72 -10.35 -13.55 -12.23
CA LEU A 72 -10.35 -12.12 -11.86
C LEU A 72 -11.38 -11.39 -12.75
N PRO A 73 -12.53 -10.94 -12.21
CA PRO A 73 -13.47 -10.19 -13.03
C PRO A 73 -12.81 -8.90 -13.51
N VAL A 74 -13.12 -8.49 -14.73
CA VAL A 74 -12.71 -7.19 -15.27
C VAL A 74 -13.99 -6.42 -15.61
N PRO A 75 -14.31 -5.33 -14.88
CA PRO A 75 -13.54 -4.73 -13.78
C PRO A 75 -13.51 -5.61 -12.50
N LEU A 76 -12.46 -5.45 -11.68
CA LEU A 76 -12.26 -6.21 -10.44
C LEU A 76 -13.37 -5.99 -9.41
N GLY A 77 -14.08 -4.87 -9.52
CA GLY A 77 -15.16 -4.49 -8.63
C GLY A 77 -15.54 -3.03 -8.85
N THR A 78 -16.05 -2.40 -7.81
CA THR A 78 -16.37 -0.95 -7.81
C THR A 78 -15.18 -0.15 -7.30
N ARG A 79 -14.94 1.05 -7.83
CA ARG A 79 -13.87 1.91 -7.30
C ARG A 79 -14.15 2.26 -5.83
N ALA A 80 -13.14 2.09 -4.97
CA ALA A 80 -13.22 2.46 -3.56
C ALA A 80 -13.34 3.98 -3.35
N ASP A 81 -13.89 4.38 -2.21
CA ASP A 81 -13.86 5.78 -1.79
C ASP A 81 -12.45 6.26 -1.43
N GLY A 82 -12.31 7.58 -1.23
CA GLY A 82 -11.01 8.20 -0.98
C GLY A 82 -10.34 7.73 0.30
N ASP A 83 -11.12 7.52 1.37
CA ASP A 83 -10.61 7.12 2.69
C ASP A 83 -10.12 5.67 2.64
N THR A 84 -10.88 4.78 1.99
CA THR A 84 -10.50 3.38 1.80
C THR A 84 -9.25 3.27 0.92
N ARG A 85 -9.20 4.04 -0.18
CA ARG A 85 -8.00 4.06 -1.04
C ARG A 85 -6.78 4.49 -0.26
N PHE A 86 -6.87 5.60 0.48
CA PHE A 86 -5.77 6.11 1.29
C PHE A 86 -5.31 5.08 2.33
N ALA A 87 -6.23 4.44 3.04
CA ALA A 87 -5.88 3.44 4.04
C ALA A 87 -5.18 2.20 3.44
N VAL A 88 -5.65 1.71 2.29
CA VAL A 88 -5.02 0.58 1.58
C VAL A 88 -3.64 0.95 1.06
N GLU A 89 -3.46 2.15 0.51
CA GLU A 89 -2.16 2.66 0.07
C GLU A 89 -1.17 2.74 1.25
N GLU A 90 -1.58 3.30 2.38
CA GLU A 90 -0.76 3.39 3.59
C GLU A 90 -0.35 2.00 4.12
N THR A 91 -1.26 1.00 4.11
CA THR A 91 -0.91 -0.39 4.47
C THR A 91 0.23 -0.93 3.58
N ILE A 92 0.23 -0.62 2.28
CA ILE A 92 1.30 -1.05 1.36
C ILE A 92 2.59 -0.26 1.58
N TYR A 93 2.51 1.04 1.83
CA TYR A 93 3.69 1.86 2.18
C TYR A 93 4.39 1.33 3.43
N GLU A 94 3.61 1.09 4.49
CA GLU A 94 4.10 0.53 5.75
C GLU A 94 4.69 -0.86 5.57
N LEU A 95 4.05 -1.73 4.77
CA LEU A 95 4.59 -3.07 4.48
C LEU A 95 5.96 -2.99 3.82
N VAL A 96 6.11 -2.18 2.77
CA VAL A 96 7.38 -2.03 2.07
C VAL A 96 8.46 -1.45 2.99
N ALA A 97 8.11 -0.48 3.85
CA ALA A 97 9.01 0.04 4.87
C ALA A 97 9.49 -1.08 5.82
N CYS A 98 8.57 -1.93 6.30
CA CYS A 98 8.91 -3.05 7.19
C CYS A 98 9.76 -4.13 6.52
N LEU A 99 9.52 -4.41 5.23
CA LEU A 99 10.37 -5.31 4.44
C LEU A 99 11.77 -4.72 4.24
N ASN A 100 11.89 -3.42 3.99
CA ASN A 100 13.18 -2.71 3.89
C ASN A 100 13.91 -2.65 5.24
N ALA A 101 13.18 -2.59 6.35
CA ALA A 101 13.71 -2.70 7.71
C ALA A 101 14.13 -4.12 8.11
N GLY A 102 13.81 -5.13 7.29
CA GLY A 102 13.98 -6.54 7.65
C GLY A 102 13.21 -6.91 8.92
N ASN A 103 12.09 -6.21 9.21
CA ASN A 103 11.29 -6.40 10.41
C ASN A 103 10.00 -7.15 10.09
N ALA A 104 10.13 -8.46 9.88
CA ALA A 104 9.02 -9.30 9.47
C ALA A 104 7.92 -9.42 10.53
N ALA A 105 8.22 -9.29 11.83
CA ALA A 105 7.21 -9.27 12.89
C ALA A 105 6.30 -8.02 12.83
N ARG A 106 6.85 -6.84 12.48
CA ARG A 106 6.05 -5.64 12.21
C ARG A 106 5.28 -5.74 10.90
N GLY A 107 5.91 -6.30 9.86
CA GLY A 107 5.23 -6.59 8.60
C GLY A 107 4.02 -7.53 8.80
N ALA A 108 4.16 -8.55 9.64
CA ALA A 108 3.12 -9.53 9.97
C ALA A 108 1.87 -8.91 10.62
N THR A 109 1.99 -7.76 11.29
CA THR A 109 0.84 -7.00 11.83
C THR A 109 -0.08 -6.48 10.73
N LEU A 110 0.43 -6.29 9.52
CA LEU A 110 -0.32 -5.78 8.37
C LEU A 110 -1.11 -6.86 7.63
N PHE A 111 -1.02 -8.12 8.09
CA PHE A 111 -1.73 -9.25 7.50
C PHE A 111 -2.83 -9.75 8.44
N SER A 112 -3.96 -10.13 7.86
CA SER A 112 -4.90 -11.03 8.53
C SER A 112 -4.26 -12.42 8.71
N ASP A 113 -4.89 -13.30 9.48
CA ASP A 113 -4.40 -14.67 9.65
C ASP A 113 -4.34 -15.45 8.33
N ASN A 114 -5.30 -15.21 7.44
CA ASN A 114 -5.32 -15.81 6.10
C ASN A 114 -4.16 -15.28 5.25
N GLY A 115 -3.96 -13.97 5.24
CA GLY A 115 -2.87 -13.33 4.53
C GLY A 115 -1.51 -13.79 5.03
N LEU A 116 -1.35 -13.91 6.34
CA LEU A 116 -0.12 -14.36 6.97
C LEU A 116 0.22 -15.80 6.56
N ARG A 117 -0.76 -16.70 6.57
CA ARG A 117 -0.60 -18.10 6.12
C ARG A 117 -0.33 -18.21 4.63
N GLY A 118 -0.93 -17.34 3.81
CA GLY A 118 -0.68 -17.32 2.37
C GLY A 118 0.66 -16.70 1.98
N PHE A 119 1.15 -15.73 2.76
CA PHE A 119 2.38 -15.02 2.45
C PHE A 119 3.62 -15.69 3.07
N TYR A 120 3.56 -16.06 4.36
CA TYR A 120 4.68 -16.66 5.10
C TYR A 120 4.57 -18.17 5.30
N GLY A 121 3.40 -18.77 5.07
CA GLY A 121 3.20 -20.21 5.28
C GLY A 121 3.70 -21.09 4.13
N VAL A 122 4.07 -20.51 2.99
CA VAL A 122 4.53 -21.27 1.81
C VAL A 122 5.95 -21.79 2.04
N PRO A 123 6.23 -23.11 1.87
CA PRO A 123 7.56 -23.67 1.92
C PRO A 123 8.38 -23.05 0.80
N VAL A 124 9.43 -22.32 1.16
CA VAL A 124 10.28 -21.66 0.17
C VAL A 124 11.43 -22.60 -0.17
N ASP A 125 11.54 -22.94 -1.45
CA ASP A 125 12.58 -23.85 -1.96
C ASP A 125 13.99 -23.21 -2.03
N ASP A 126 14.17 -21.96 -1.54
CA ASP A 126 15.45 -21.25 -1.66
C ASP A 126 15.68 -20.13 -0.60
N THR A 127 16.94 -19.69 -0.53
CA THR A 127 17.58 -18.78 0.47
C THR A 127 16.88 -17.45 0.84
N SER A 128 15.89 -16.97 0.10
CA SER A 128 15.11 -15.75 0.44
C SER A 128 14.14 -15.95 1.61
N ALA A 129 13.94 -17.19 2.06
CA ALA A 129 13.08 -17.58 3.18
C ALA A 129 13.56 -17.05 4.52
N ALA A 130 14.88 -17.09 4.75
CA ALA A 130 15.47 -16.72 6.03
C ALA A 130 15.34 -15.22 6.32
N GLU A 131 15.34 -14.39 5.27
CA GLU A 131 15.15 -12.93 5.38
C GLU A 131 13.67 -12.53 5.53
N GLN A 132 12.75 -13.44 5.22
CA GLN A 132 11.31 -13.25 5.36
C GLN A 132 10.73 -13.96 6.58
N ALA A 133 11.53 -14.74 7.31
CA ALA A 133 11.07 -15.41 8.52
C ALA A 133 10.68 -14.35 9.56
N PRO A 134 9.45 -14.39 10.10
CA PRO A 134 9.02 -13.45 11.14
C PRO A 134 9.89 -13.48 12.40
N ALA A 135 10.47 -14.65 12.69
CA ALA A 135 11.37 -14.87 13.80
C ALA A 135 12.81 -14.44 13.45
N GLY A 136 13.24 -13.28 13.95
CA GLY A 136 14.61 -12.79 13.77
C GLY A 136 14.85 -11.45 14.45
N THR A 137 16.13 -11.08 14.63
CA THR A 137 16.47 -9.70 15.01
C THR A 137 16.40 -8.83 13.76
N PRO A 138 15.55 -7.78 13.71
CA PRO A 138 15.41 -6.95 12.53
C PRO A 138 16.75 -6.36 12.10
N THR A 139 17.09 -6.55 10.84
CA THR A 139 18.28 -5.97 10.22
C THR A 139 17.86 -5.30 8.93
N ALA A 140 17.99 -3.97 8.89
CA ALA A 140 17.64 -3.21 7.70
C ALA A 140 18.45 -3.68 6.50
N ARG A 141 17.78 -3.82 5.36
CA ARG A 141 18.43 -4.10 4.09
C ARG A 141 19.38 -2.96 3.75
N PRO A 142 20.55 -3.24 3.14
CA PRO A 142 21.37 -2.18 2.57
C PRO A 142 20.58 -1.45 1.48
N LYS A 143 20.90 -0.16 1.27
CA LYS A 143 20.12 0.74 0.42
C LYS A 143 19.97 0.22 -1.02
N GLU A 144 20.98 -0.47 -1.52
CA GLU A 144 21.01 -1.05 -2.87
C GLU A 144 20.04 -2.23 -3.03
N GLN A 145 19.49 -2.75 -1.92
CA GLN A 145 18.56 -3.88 -1.86
C GLN A 145 17.16 -3.47 -1.39
N TRP A 146 16.89 -2.16 -1.25
CA TRP A 146 15.55 -1.70 -0.89
C TRP A 146 14.53 -2.04 -1.99
N LEU A 147 13.39 -2.57 -1.58
CA LEU A 147 12.21 -2.67 -2.41
C LEU A 147 11.76 -1.27 -2.81
N LEU A 148 11.49 -1.12 -4.10
CA LEU A 148 11.00 0.12 -4.68
C LEU A 148 9.50 -0.03 -4.97
N LEU A 149 8.67 0.75 -4.29
CA LEU A 149 7.25 0.85 -4.60
C LEU A 149 7.06 1.76 -5.82
N ARG A 150 6.64 1.19 -6.95
CA ARG A 150 6.47 1.93 -8.21
C ARG A 150 5.08 2.54 -8.32
N ALA A 151 4.06 1.79 -7.94
CA ALA A 151 2.69 2.24 -7.91
C ALA A 151 1.82 1.32 -7.05
N VAL A 152 0.79 1.90 -6.46
CA VAL A 152 -0.44 1.22 -6.07
C VAL A 152 -1.51 1.70 -7.04
N THR A 153 -2.16 0.78 -7.76
CA THR A 153 -3.23 1.16 -8.70
C THR A 153 -4.49 1.59 -7.96
N ASP A 154 -5.49 2.07 -8.70
CA ASP A 154 -6.83 2.29 -8.17
C ASP A 154 -7.32 1.07 -7.36
N VAL A 155 -7.80 1.35 -6.15
CA VAL A 155 -8.35 0.35 -5.23
C VAL A 155 -9.79 0.05 -5.64
N SER A 156 -10.12 -1.23 -5.75
CA SER A 156 -11.46 -1.73 -6.06
C SER A 156 -12.06 -2.46 -4.86
N ILE A 157 -13.33 -2.22 -4.56
CA ILE A 157 -14.13 -3.02 -3.62
C ILE A 157 -14.76 -4.18 -4.39
N LEU A 158 -14.47 -5.39 -3.94
CA LEU A 158 -15.00 -6.65 -4.46
C LEU A 158 -16.43 -6.89 -3.94
N ASP A 159 -17.15 -7.81 -4.60
CA ASP A 159 -18.55 -8.13 -4.25
C ASP A 159 -18.72 -8.68 -2.82
N ASP A 160 -17.66 -9.26 -2.25
CA ASP A 160 -17.63 -9.78 -0.88
C ASP A 160 -17.22 -8.73 0.17
N GLY A 161 -17.01 -7.47 -0.24
CA GLY A 161 -16.64 -6.36 0.62
C GLY A 161 -15.13 -6.23 0.90
N ARG A 162 -14.29 -7.14 0.40
CA ARG A 162 -12.84 -6.97 0.42
C ARG A 162 -12.40 -5.89 -0.55
N ALA A 163 -11.22 -5.32 -0.33
CA ALA A 163 -10.59 -4.40 -1.28
C ALA A 163 -9.49 -5.13 -2.06
N ALA A 164 -9.18 -4.65 -3.26
CA ALA A 164 -8.11 -5.19 -4.09
C ALA A 164 -7.37 -4.07 -4.85
N ALA A 165 -6.06 -4.21 -4.96
CA ALA A 165 -5.20 -3.28 -5.70
C ALA A 165 -4.03 -4.01 -6.33
N PHE A 166 -3.65 -3.62 -7.55
CA PHE A 166 -2.37 -4.03 -8.11
C PHE A 166 -1.27 -3.17 -7.50
N VAL A 167 -0.25 -3.82 -6.98
CA VAL A 167 0.95 -3.18 -6.47
C VAL A 167 2.10 -3.54 -7.40
N ILE A 168 2.79 -2.51 -7.88
CA ILE A 168 3.95 -2.65 -8.76
C ILE A 168 5.19 -2.41 -7.90
N LEU A 169 5.97 -3.46 -7.70
CA LEU A 169 7.19 -3.45 -6.90
C LEU A 169 8.40 -3.69 -7.80
N ASN A 170 9.56 -3.17 -7.41
CA ASN A 170 10.83 -3.61 -7.98
C ASN A 170 11.74 -4.03 -6.83
N ASP A 171 12.03 -5.33 -6.76
CA ASP A 171 13.00 -5.89 -5.81
C ASP A 171 14.36 -6.05 -6.52
N PRO A 172 15.41 -5.30 -6.12
CA PRO A 172 16.74 -5.43 -6.69
C PRO A 172 17.31 -6.86 -6.61
N LEU A 173 16.90 -7.66 -5.61
CA LEU A 173 17.33 -9.05 -5.44
C LEU A 173 16.75 -9.96 -6.52
N LEU A 174 15.59 -9.61 -7.10
CA LEU A 174 14.89 -10.37 -8.13
C LEU A 174 15.23 -9.84 -9.54
N ARG A 175 16.52 -9.56 -9.76
CA ARG A 175 17.11 -9.04 -11.01
C ARG A 175 16.49 -7.71 -11.48
N GLY A 176 15.94 -6.93 -10.55
CA GLY A 176 15.45 -5.57 -10.79
C GLY A 176 14.24 -5.47 -11.72
N ARG A 177 13.50 -6.56 -11.96
CA ARG A 177 12.30 -6.54 -12.79
C ARG A 177 11.11 -6.07 -11.97
N ALA A 178 10.29 -5.21 -12.57
CA ALA A 178 9.01 -4.83 -11.98
C ALA A 178 8.10 -6.07 -11.87
N GLN A 179 7.52 -6.26 -10.69
CA GLN A 179 6.55 -7.29 -10.39
C GLN A 179 5.21 -6.60 -10.18
N THR A 180 4.17 -7.14 -10.81
CA THR A 180 2.80 -6.75 -10.53
C THR A 180 2.18 -7.85 -9.69
N ILE A 181 1.71 -7.48 -8.50
CA ILE A 181 1.06 -8.38 -7.55
C ILE A 181 -0.32 -7.79 -7.26
N LEU A 182 -1.37 -8.60 -7.36
CA LEU A 182 -2.66 -8.21 -6.82
C LEU A 182 -2.65 -8.49 -5.33
N PHE A 183 -2.82 -7.45 -4.53
CA PHE A 183 -3.09 -7.57 -3.11
C PHE A 183 -4.60 -7.51 -2.89
N VAL A 184 -5.10 -8.41 -2.03
CA VAL A 184 -6.46 -8.41 -1.54
C VAL A 184 -6.43 -8.08 -0.05
N PHE A 185 -7.34 -7.21 0.38
CA PHE A 185 -7.40 -6.68 1.74
C PHE A 185 -8.76 -6.95 2.36
N VAL A 186 -8.77 -7.25 3.65
CA VAL A 186 -9.96 -7.39 4.47
C VAL A 186 -10.00 -6.24 5.49
N ASN A 187 -11.20 -5.72 5.79
CA ASN A 187 -11.37 -4.74 6.86
C ASN A 187 -11.69 -5.48 8.17
N GLU A 188 -10.77 -5.47 9.11
CA GLU A 188 -10.94 -6.07 10.43
C GLU A 188 -10.82 -4.99 11.51
N GLY A 189 -11.89 -4.75 12.25
CA GLY A 189 -11.90 -3.74 13.32
C GLY A 189 -11.62 -2.32 12.85
N GLY A 190 -11.87 -2.00 11.57
CA GLY A 190 -11.60 -0.69 10.98
C GLY A 190 -10.22 -0.54 10.34
N ALA A 191 -9.35 -1.56 10.42
CA ALA A 191 -8.05 -1.59 9.75
C ALA A 191 -8.13 -2.43 8.47
N TRP A 192 -7.48 -1.95 7.41
CA TRP A 192 -7.31 -2.73 6.17
C TRP A 192 -6.05 -3.59 6.25
N LEU A 193 -6.25 -4.89 6.40
CA LEU A 193 -5.19 -5.89 6.49
C LEU A 193 -5.08 -6.68 5.19
N ILE A 194 -3.87 -7.12 4.85
CA ILE A 194 -3.64 -7.97 3.68
C ILE A 194 -4.20 -9.36 3.98
N ASP A 195 -5.11 -9.82 3.13
CA ASP A 195 -5.80 -11.13 3.20
C ASP A 195 -5.22 -12.14 2.21
N GLY A 196 -4.56 -11.66 1.16
CA GLY A 196 -3.85 -12.52 0.23
C GLY A 196 -3.20 -11.77 -0.92
N THR A 197 -2.41 -12.51 -1.69
CA THR A 197 -1.68 -11.98 -2.85
C THR A 197 -1.77 -12.93 -4.04
N VAL A 198 -1.87 -12.38 -5.24
CA VAL A 198 -1.72 -13.12 -6.51
C VAL A 198 -0.58 -12.50 -7.31
N GLY A 199 0.50 -13.24 -7.48
CA GLY A 199 1.62 -12.82 -8.32
C GLY A 199 1.32 -13.07 -9.81
N PHE A 200 1.53 -12.06 -10.66
CA PHE A 200 1.47 -12.24 -12.11
C PHE A 200 2.87 -12.41 -12.67
N SER A 201 3.18 -13.61 -13.16
CA SER A 201 4.40 -13.86 -13.93
C SER A 201 4.05 -13.84 -15.41
N VAL A 202 4.69 -12.94 -16.16
CA VAL A 202 4.67 -13.03 -17.62
C VAL A 202 5.70 -14.10 -18.00
N VAL A 203 5.26 -15.34 -18.11
CA VAL A 203 6.11 -16.39 -18.68
C VAL A 203 6.30 -16.01 -20.15
N ALA A 204 7.54 -15.73 -20.55
CA ALA A 204 7.84 -15.56 -21.96
C ALA A 204 7.33 -16.81 -22.70
N PRO A 205 6.67 -16.67 -23.86
CA PRO A 205 6.21 -17.84 -24.61
C PRO A 205 7.42 -18.75 -24.81
N MET A 206 7.30 -20.01 -24.39
CA MET A 206 8.34 -20.99 -24.63
C MET A 206 8.66 -20.95 -26.12
N ALA A 207 9.92 -20.69 -26.47
CA ALA A 207 10.34 -20.77 -27.86
C ALA A 207 9.96 -22.16 -28.37
N THR A 208 9.12 -22.20 -29.41
CA THR A 208 8.73 -23.44 -30.06
C THR A 208 10.02 -24.15 -30.48
N PRO A 209 10.22 -25.44 -30.14
CA PRO A 209 11.40 -26.15 -30.59
C PRO A 209 11.45 -26.09 -32.13
N THR A 210 12.54 -25.56 -32.67
CA THR A 210 12.81 -25.59 -34.10
C THR A 210 12.91 -27.06 -34.54
N PRO A 211 12.19 -27.48 -35.60
CA PRO A 211 12.23 -28.86 -36.09
C PRO A 211 13.60 -29.28 -36.64
#